data_AF-A0A1N6YEY7-F1
#
_entry.id   AF-A0A1N6YEY7-F1
#
_cell.length_a   1.000
_cell.length_b   1.000
_cell.length_c   1.000
_cell.angle_alpha   90.00
_cell.angle_beta   90.00
_cell.angle_gamma   90.00
#
_symmetry.space_group_name_H-M   'P 1'
#
loop_
_entity.id
_entity.type
_entity.pdbx_description
1 polymer ?
#
loop_
_entity_poly.entity_id
_entity_poly.type
_entity_poly.pdbx_seq_one_letter_code
_entity_poly.pdbx_strand_id
1 'polypeptide(L)'
;MKDRNHRLGLLVHVLTVFVLLLKGADKLSQQHVLSGGFFVGLGILIILLLILEKVYHWSHRSVKIACFLIESAALAGMAIVFYQEGKQYLPYVFGLSATIYLIVALVSIFKKGESIQH
;
A
#
# COMPACT_ATOMS: atom_id res chain seq x y z
N MET A 1 -26.16 1.04 6.31
CA MET A 1 -24.93 1.11 7.13
C MET A 1 -23.73 1.41 6.23
N LYS A 2 -23.43 2.68 5.91
CA LYS A 2 -22.59 3.04 4.74
C LYS A 2 -21.29 3.81 5.05
N ASP A 3 -20.98 4.15 6.30
CA ASP A 3 -19.94 5.17 6.56
C ASP A 3 -18.71 4.74 7.41
N ARG A 4 -18.69 3.53 7.99
CA ARG A 4 -17.53 3.11 8.84
C ARG A 4 -16.30 2.65 8.06
N ASN A 5 -16.46 2.18 6.82
CA ASN A 5 -15.36 1.54 6.06
C ASN A 5 -14.38 2.52 5.42
N HIS A 6 -14.71 3.82 5.36
CA HIS A 6 -13.85 4.83 4.75
C HIS A 6 -12.71 5.25 5.69
N ARG A 7 -13.02 5.42 6.98
CA ARG A 7 -12.02 5.80 8.00
C ARG A 7 -11.00 4.69 8.26
N LEU A 8 -11.44 3.43 8.25
CA LEU A 8 -10.55 2.27 8.40
C LEU A 8 -9.53 2.17 7.27
N GLY A 9 -9.96 2.34 6.01
CA GLY A 9 -9.06 2.34 4.86
C GLY A 9 -8.05 3.50 4.92
N LEU A 10 -8.49 4.69 5.29
CA LEU A 10 -7.62 5.85 5.42
C LEU A 10 -6.58 5.66 6.55
N LEU A 11 -6.98 5.09 7.69
CA LEU A 11 -6.05 4.75 8.78
C LEU A 11 -4.99 3.75 8.34
N VAL A 12 -5.39 2.72 7.61
CA VAL A 12 -4.46 1.74 7.04
C VAL A 12 -3.47 2.44 6.10
N HIS A 13 -3.94 3.26 5.17
CA HIS A 13 -3.07 3.98 4.24
C HIS A 13 -2.08 4.90 4.94
N VAL A 14 -2.53 5.64 5.96
CA VAL A 14 -1.67 6.50 6.78
C VAL A 14 -0.63 5.67 7.54
N LEU A 15 -1.04 4.51 8.08
CA LEU A 15 -0.12 3.60 8.78
C LEU A 15 0.92 3.00 7.84
N THR A 16 0.52 2.58 6.63
CA THR A 16 1.43 2.06 5.60
C THR A 16 2.47 3.10 5.22
N VAL A 17 2.03 4.33 4.94
CA VAL A 17 2.90 5.47 4.64
C VAL A 17 3.85 5.75 5.80
N PHE A 18 3.35 5.77 7.03
CA PHE A 18 4.17 6.03 8.21
C PHE A 18 5.27 4.98 8.39
N VAL A 19 4.93 3.69 8.22
CA VAL A 19 5.90 2.60 8.28
C VAL A 19 6.94 2.70 7.15
N LEU A 20 6.52 3.03 5.93
CA LEU A 20 7.40 3.23 4.78
C LEU A 20 8.37 4.41 4.99
N LEU A 21 7.88 5.53 5.54
CA LEU A 21 8.70 6.70 5.83
C LEU A 21 9.72 6.43 6.95
N LEU A 22 9.30 5.76 8.03
CA LEU A 22 10.21 5.36 9.11
C LEU A 22 11.32 4.44 8.59
N LYS A 23 10.95 3.42 7.79
CA LYS A 23 11.91 2.48 7.21
C LYS A 23 12.84 3.15 6.19
N GLY A 24 12.30 4.06 5.38
CA GLY A 24 13.05 4.87 4.44
C GLY A 24 14.08 5.76 5.12
N ALA A 25 13.68 6.44 6.20
CA ALA A 25 14.57 7.30 7.01
C ALA A 25 15.70 6.50 7.68
N ASP A 26 15.38 5.33 8.25
CA ASP A 26 16.36 4.42 8.84
C ASP A 26 17.42 3.97 7.81
N LYS A 27 17.00 3.56 6.61
CA LYS A 27 17.89 3.15 5.52
C LYS A 27 18.70 4.29 4.89
N LEU A 28 18.15 5.51 4.88
CA LEU A 28 18.87 6.72 4.47
C LEU A 28 20.02 7.03 5.45
N SER A 29 19.82 6.78 6.75
CA SER A 29 20.86 6.95 7.77
C SER A 29 22.00 5.93 7.63
N GLN A 30 21.72 4.72 7.12
CA GLN A 30 22.72 3.65 6.93
C GLN A 30 23.42 3.65 5.55
N GLN A 31 23.44 4.77 4.82
CA GLN A 31 24.03 4.91 3.46
C GLN A 31 23.44 3.99 2.37
N HIS A 32 22.35 3.26 2.62
CA HIS A 32 21.65 2.46 1.62
C HIS A 32 20.59 3.29 0.86
N VAL A 33 21.08 4.34 0.19
CA VAL A 33 20.27 5.40 -0.44
C VAL A 33 19.26 4.87 -1.45
N LEU A 34 19.62 3.83 -2.23
CA LEU A 34 18.73 3.21 -3.23
C LEU A 34 17.46 2.61 -2.59
N SER A 35 17.64 1.79 -1.54
CA SER A 35 16.50 1.17 -0.86
C SER A 35 15.73 2.13 0.04
N GLY A 36 16.41 3.10 0.67
CA GLY A 36 15.76 4.16 1.44
C GLY A 36 14.90 5.06 0.55
N GLY A 37 15.45 5.49 -0.59
CA GLY A 37 14.74 6.29 -1.59
C GLY A 37 13.54 5.58 -2.21
N PHE A 38 13.63 4.26 -2.43
CA PHE A 38 12.50 3.46 -2.90
C PHE A 38 11.32 3.47 -1.91
N PHE A 39 11.57 3.29 -0.60
CA PHE A 39 10.51 3.31 0.40
C PHE A 39 9.94 4.71 0.64
N VAL A 40 10.79 5.74 0.68
CA VAL A 40 10.31 7.13 0.76
C VAL A 40 9.48 7.48 -0.47
N GLY A 41 9.93 7.09 -1.67
CA GLY A 41 9.21 7.29 -2.92
C GLY A 41 7.84 6.60 -2.93
N LEU A 42 7.76 5.35 -2.46
CA LEU A 42 6.50 4.63 -2.30
C LEU A 42 5.57 5.29 -1.27
N GLY A 43 6.10 5.76 -0.15
CA GLY A 43 5.32 6.51 0.85
C GLY A 43 4.73 7.79 0.27
N ILE A 44 5.54 8.57 -0.46
CA ILE A 44 5.10 9.78 -1.16
C ILE A 44 4.04 9.44 -2.22
N LEU A 45 4.23 8.36 -2.98
CA LEU A 45 3.29 7.93 -4.01
C LEU A 45 1.91 7.61 -3.43
N ILE A 46 1.85 6.90 -2.29
CA ILE A 46 0.59 6.58 -1.61
C ILE A 46 -0.08 7.87 -1.08
N ILE A 47 0.68 8.79 -0.48
CA ILE A 47 0.16 10.11 -0.08
C ILE A 47 -0.42 10.85 -1.29
N LEU A 48 0.30 10.86 -2.40
CA LEU A 48 -0.13 11.54 -3.63
C LEU A 48 -1.45 10.96 -4.14
N LEU A 49 -1.59 9.62 -4.15
CA LEU A 49 -2.84 8.96 -4.52
C LEU A 49 -4.01 9.35 -3.61
N LEU A 50 -3.79 9.45 -2.29
CA LEU A 50 -4.83 9.91 -1.35
C LEU A 50 -5.24 11.36 -1.60
N ILE A 51 -4.26 12.23 -1.90
CA ILE A 51 -4.55 13.63 -2.24
C ILE A 51 -5.32 13.70 -3.57
N LEU A 52 -4.91 12.92 -4.59
CA LEU A 52 -5.63 12.84 -5.85
C LEU A 52 -7.07 12.32 -5.67
N GLU A 53 -7.30 11.34 -4.79
CA GLU A 53 -8.64 10.89 -4.42
C GLU A 53 -9.50 12.06 -3.94
N LYS A 54 -8.95 12.83 -3.01
CA LYS A 54 -9.64 13.94 -2.36
C LYS A 54 -9.85 15.14 -3.28
N VAL A 55 -8.89 15.42 -4.16
CA VAL A 55 -8.91 16.58 -5.07
C VAL A 55 -9.72 16.31 -6.32
N TYR A 56 -9.58 15.14 -6.94
CA TYR A 56 -10.14 14.88 -8.27
C TYR A 56 -11.53 14.25 -8.27
N HIS A 57 -12.09 13.91 -7.09
CA HIS A 57 -13.39 13.25 -6.95
C HIS A 57 -13.55 12.02 -7.87
N TRP A 58 -12.42 11.41 -8.25
CA TRP A 58 -12.39 10.21 -9.06
C TRP A 58 -13.16 9.12 -8.33
N SER A 59 -13.82 8.25 -9.10
CA SER A 59 -14.62 7.16 -8.54
C SER A 59 -13.87 6.49 -7.39
N HIS A 60 -14.36 6.72 -6.16
CA HIS A 60 -13.71 6.29 -4.91
C HIS A 60 -13.27 4.82 -4.98
N ARG A 61 -13.99 4.01 -5.76
CA ARG A 61 -13.68 2.59 -5.96
C ARG A 61 -12.42 2.35 -6.78
N SER A 62 -12.19 3.07 -7.88
CA SER A 62 -11.00 2.89 -8.72
C SER A 62 -9.72 3.34 -8.00
N VAL A 63 -9.79 4.46 -7.28
CA VAL A 63 -8.64 4.96 -6.51
C VAL A 63 -8.30 4.01 -5.37
N LYS A 64 -9.33 3.45 -4.70
CA LYS A 64 -9.13 2.45 -3.65
C LYS A 64 -8.49 1.15 -4.16
N ILE A 65 -8.88 0.68 -5.34
CA ILE A 65 -8.24 -0.48 -6.00
C ILE A 65 -6.77 -0.18 -6.32
N ALA A 66 -6.49 0.99 -6.90
CA ALA A 66 -5.12 1.41 -7.19
C ALA A 66 -4.27 1.51 -5.91
N CYS A 67 -4.84 2.05 -4.83
CA CYS A 67 -4.18 2.13 -3.54
C CYS A 67 -3.83 0.74 -3.00
N PHE A 68 -4.77 -0.21 -2.99
CA PHE A 68 -4.49 -1.58 -2.56
C PHE A 68 -3.42 -2.29 -3.40
N LEU A 69 -3.38 -2.06 -4.72
CA LEU A 69 -2.33 -2.59 -5.60
C LEU A 69 -0.96 -2.00 -5.27
N ILE A 70 -0.89 -0.69 -5.07
CA ILE A 70 0.36 0.00 -4.75
C ILE A 70 0.86 -0.40 -3.35
N GLU A 71 -0.04 -0.47 -2.37
CA GLU A 71 0.30 -0.94 -1.02
C GLU A 71 0.74 -2.40 -1.01
N SER A 72 0.08 -3.27 -1.77
CA SER A 72 0.50 -4.66 -1.95
C SER A 72 1.93 -4.74 -2.50
N ALA A 73 2.24 -3.98 -3.54
CA ALA A 73 3.59 -3.92 -4.10
C ALA A 73 4.62 -3.36 -3.09
N ALA A 74 4.24 -2.34 -2.32
CA ALA A 74 5.09 -1.75 -1.29
C ALA A 74 5.38 -2.74 -0.15
N LEU A 75 4.37 -3.46 0.32
CA LEU A 75 4.48 -4.49 1.36
C LEU A 75 5.32 -5.68 0.86
N ALA A 76 5.19 -6.08 -0.40
CA ALA A 76 6.04 -7.10 -1.01
C ALA A 76 7.51 -6.63 -1.07
N GLY A 77 7.75 -5.37 -1.44
CA GLY A 77 9.08 -4.76 -1.39
C GLY A 77 9.67 -4.75 0.03
N MET A 78 8.85 -4.42 1.04
CA MET A 78 9.25 -4.49 2.45
C MET A 78 9.64 -5.91 2.87
N ALA A 79 8.88 -6.91 2.45
CA ALA A 79 9.17 -8.31 2.75
C ALA A 79 10.54 -8.74 2.18
N ILE A 80 10.84 -8.36 0.93
CA ILE A 80 12.12 -8.66 0.27
C ILE A 80 13.27 -7.99 1.02
N VAL A 81 13.13 -6.72 1.40
CA VAL A 81 14.18 -6.01 2.12
C VAL A 81 14.41 -6.60 3.51
N PHE A 82 13.35 -6.92 4.26
CA PHE A 82 13.49 -7.58 5.55
C PHE A 82 14.12 -8.97 5.45
N TYR A 83 13.87 -9.68 4.34
CA TYR A 83 14.48 -10.97 4.07
C TYR A 83 15.99 -10.81 3.83
N GLN A 84 16.39 -9.79 3.06
CA GLN A 84 17.81 -9.45 2.84
C GLN A 84 18.52 -8.96 4.12
N GLU A 85 17.80 -8.28 5.02
CA GLU A 85 18.30 -7.86 6.33
C GLU A 85 18.38 -9.01 7.35
N GLY A 86 18.01 -10.24 6.97
CA GLY A 86 18.06 -11.42 7.84
C GLY A 86 17.03 -11.41 8.97
N LYS A 87 15.99 -10.57 8.89
CA LYS A 87 14.91 -10.59 9.88
C LYS A 87 14.04 -11.83 9.67
N GLN A 88 13.92 -12.68 10.68
CA GLN A 88 13.23 -13.96 10.52
C GLN A 88 11.71 -13.85 10.39
N TYR A 89 11.04 -13.02 11.19
CA TYR A 89 9.56 -13.02 11.25
C TYR A 89 8.88 -11.93 10.42
N LEU A 90 9.54 -10.78 10.25
CA LEU A 90 8.99 -9.63 9.54
C LEU A 90 8.65 -9.93 8.06
N PRO A 91 9.50 -10.61 7.26
CA PRO A 91 9.21 -10.89 5.86
C PRO A 91 7.90 -11.63 5.65
N TYR A 92 7.58 -12.59 6.54
CA TYR A 92 6.34 -13.37 6.44
C TYR A 92 5.10 -12.51 6.73
N VAL A 93 5.16 -11.62 7.73
CA VAL A 93 4.05 -10.72 8.06
C VAL A 93 3.78 -9.74 6.90
N PHE A 94 4.84 -9.14 6.37
CA PHE A 94 4.72 -8.20 5.24
C PHE A 94 4.30 -8.91 3.95
N GLY A 95 4.83 -10.11 3.70
CA GLY A 95 4.45 -10.94 2.54
C GLY A 95 2.99 -11.39 2.59
N LEU A 96 2.52 -11.87 3.74
CA LEU A 96 1.12 -12.24 3.93
C LEU A 96 0.19 -11.04 3.73
N SER A 97 0.56 -9.89 4.29
CA SER A 97 -0.19 -8.64 4.13
C SER A 97 -0.25 -8.21 2.66
N ALA A 98 0.88 -8.31 1.94
CA ALA A 98 0.93 -8.02 0.51
C ALA A 98 -0.01 -8.91 -0.32
N THR A 99 -0.07 -10.21 0.00
CA THR A 99 -0.97 -11.17 -0.66
C THR A 99 -2.43 -10.86 -0.38
N ILE A 100 -2.79 -10.57 0.88
CA ILE A 100 -4.17 -10.21 1.24
C ILE A 100 -4.62 -8.96 0.47
N TYR A 101 -3.77 -7.92 0.41
CA TYR A 101 -4.11 -6.67 -0.26
C TYR A 101 -4.24 -6.86 -1.77
N LEU A 102 -3.40 -7.72 -2.36
CA LEU A 102 -3.52 -8.10 -3.77
C LEU A 102 -4.84 -8.83 -4.05
N ILE A 103 -5.22 -9.80 -3.21
CA ILE A 103 -6.48 -10.55 -3.36
C ILE A 103 -7.67 -9.58 -3.25
N VAL A 104 -7.66 -8.67 -2.28
CA VAL A 104 -8.73 -7.66 -2.12
C VAL A 104 -8.83 -6.76 -3.35
N ALA A 105 -7.69 -6.33 -3.91
CA ALA A 105 -7.66 -5.55 -5.13
C ALA A 105 -8.22 -6.32 -6.33
N LEU A 106 -7.79 -7.57 -6.53
CA LEU A 106 -8.24 -8.43 -7.62
C LEU A 106 -9.74 -8.73 -7.53
N VAL A 107 -10.23 -9.15 -6.36
CA VAL A 107 -11.68 -9.40 -6.14
C VAL A 107 -12.49 -8.13 -6.42
N SER A 108 -11.97 -6.96 -6.04
CA SER A 108 -12.63 -5.68 -6.31
C SER A 108 -12.69 -5.33 -7.80
N ILE A 109 -11.70 -5.75 -8.59
CA ILE A 109 -11.66 -5.63 -10.06
C ILE A 109 -12.63 -6.63 -10.71
N PHE A 110 -12.58 -7.91 -10.35
CA PHE A 110 -13.43 -8.95 -10.96
C PHE A 110 -14.91 -8.69 -10.72
N LYS A 111 -15.28 -8.22 -9.52
CA LYS A 111 -16.65 -7.83 -9.19
C LYS A 111 -17.16 -6.60 -9.97
N LYS A 112 -16.31 -5.88 -10.70
CA LYS A 112 -16.71 -4.81 -11.64
C LYS A 112 -17.18 -5.40 -12.98
N GLY A 113 -16.69 -6.58 -13.37
CA GLY A 113 -17.06 -7.25 -14.61
C GLY A 113 -18.52 -7.72 -14.63
N GLU A 114 -19.04 -8.20 -13.49
CA GLU A 114 -20.42 -8.69 -13.38
C GLU A 114 -21.50 -7.58 -13.40
N SER A 115 -21.18 -6.34 -13.04
CA SER A 115 -22.17 -5.25 -12.97
C SER A 115 -22.47 -4.57 -14.31
N ILE A 116 -21.89 -5.04 -15.43
CA ILE A 116 -22.15 -4.51 -16.78
C ILE A 116 -23.12 -5.44 -17.56
N GLN A 117 -23.56 -6.56 -16.97
CA GLN A 117 -24.43 -7.54 -17.65
C GLN A 117 -25.90 -7.53 -17.24
N HIS A 118 -26.38 -6.51 -16.50
CA HIS A 118 -27.81 -6.35 -16.20
C HIS A 118 -28.32 -4.96 -16.52
#